data_AF-A0A3A4Z2E3-F1
#
_entry.id   AF-A0A3A4Z2E3-F1
#
_cell.length_a   1.000
_cell.length_b   1.000
_cell.length_c   1.000
_cell.angle_alpha   90.00
_cell.angle_beta   90.00
_cell.angle_gamma   90.00
#
_symmetry.space_group_name_H-M   'P 1'
#
loop_
_entity.id
_entity.type
_entity.pdbx_description
1 polymer ?
#
loop_
_entity_poly.entity_id
_entity_poly.type
_entity_poly.pdbx_seq_one_letter_code
_entity_poly.pdbx_strand_id
1 'polypeptide(L)'
;MPDTGNKGHRQRLRDRFTSGEESSRSEEALLELLLTYAIPQKDVQPLAERLLSDHGSLSSLLEAPMESLCQSDGIKENSAILLKLVDWIRQHYGPKRPGKETLKPPRQTTLFETISPELEQAPSAVAEPRREKVIQRYGTEMFGKAVLKEAIQILPKLPDSESLDEIRSFLRAKLHFSAEQTRKRYANYITRRMFPNGYADAPLRSFAKAFPDAQGLRDVCFYRFLLSEPLEVEVIEDLVLPNLGTGRLSRERIRKRLAEKFPEAKSIVDCGKAIVDALTAGGIVKADRTKISFAYREIPVTSFAFVLHSEFPEPGMYDIRKLDENRMIRAMLWNPERLLHALYELRNQGLISKISEIDNIRQFTTKHTLAGVVEQIVSGGKKP
;
A
#
# COMPACT_ATOMS: atom_id res chain seq x y z
N MET A 1 -33.15 -40.57 -2.58
CA MET A 1 -32.02 -41.15 -3.35
C MET A 1 -30.74 -40.52 -2.85
N PRO A 2 -29.66 -41.27 -2.57
CA PRO A 2 -28.44 -40.70 -2.02
C PRO A 2 -27.73 -39.89 -3.11
N ASP A 3 -27.58 -38.58 -2.87
CA ASP A 3 -27.06 -37.59 -3.82
C ASP A 3 -25.55 -37.77 -4.02
N THR A 4 -25.18 -38.55 -5.03
CA THR A 4 -23.81 -38.81 -5.47
C THR A 4 -23.31 -37.64 -6.32
N GLY A 5 -22.86 -36.56 -5.66
CA GLY A 5 -22.43 -35.34 -6.32
C GLY A 5 -21.36 -34.56 -5.57
N ASN A 6 -20.13 -35.09 -5.49
CA ASN A 6 -18.99 -34.45 -4.81
C ASN A 6 -18.66 -33.03 -5.37
N LYS A 7 -19.08 -32.74 -6.61
CA LYS A 7 -18.97 -31.41 -7.23
C LYS A 7 -19.99 -30.39 -6.70
N GLY A 8 -21.16 -30.82 -6.23
CA GLY A 8 -22.20 -29.95 -5.69
C GLY A 8 -21.99 -29.59 -4.22
N HIS A 9 -21.41 -30.51 -3.43
CA HIS A 9 -21.23 -30.34 -1.99
C HIS A 9 -20.45 -29.08 -1.61
N ARG A 10 -19.32 -28.83 -2.28
CA ARG A 10 -18.48 -27.65 -2.05
C ARG A 10 -19.19 -26.34 -2.36
N GLN A 11 -19.98 -26.33 -3.44
CA GLN A 11 -20.78 -25.16 -3.81
C GLN A 11 -21.88 -24.92 -2.76
N ARG A 12 -22.58 -25.97 -2.34
CA ARG A 12 -23.59 -25.90 -1.28
C ARG A 12 -23.02 -25.39 0.06
N LEU A 13 -21.82 -25.80 0.46
CA LEU A 13 -21.16 -25.26 1.67
C LEU A 13 -20.90 -23.76 1.57
N ARG A 14 -20.42 -23.28 0.42
CA ARG A 14 -20.20 -21.84 0.16
C ARG A 14 -21.49 -21.05 0.15
N ASP A 15 -22.52 -21.59 -0.51
CA ASP A 15 -23.82 -20.95 -0.62
C ASP A 15 -24.49 -20.83 0.76
N ARG A 16 -24.47 -21.91 1.57
CA ARG A 16 -24.97 -21.89 2.95
C ARG A 16 -24.24 -20.87 3.83
N PHE A 17 -22.91 -20.84 3.79
CA PHE A 17 -22.12 -19.84 4.51
C PHE A 17 -22.43 -18.41 4.07
N THR A 18 -22.58 -18.17 2.76
CA THR A 18 -22.87 -16.83 2.20
C THR A 18 -24.31 -16.38 2.52
N SER A 19 -25.26 -17.31 2.57
CA SER A 19 -26.65 -17.04 2.95
C SER A 19 -26.82 -16.69 4.43
N GLY A 20 -25.79 -16.94 5.25
CA GLY A 20 -25.81 -16.69 6.68
C GLY A 20 -26.63 -17.69 7.47
N GLU A 21 -26.85 -18.90 6.93
CA GLU A 21 -27.53 -20.01 7.60
C GLU A 21 -26.82 -20.36 8.92
N GLU A 22 -27.57 -20.53 10.01
CA GLU A 22 -27.00 -20.77 11.34
C GLU A 22 -26.22 -22.09 11.41
N SER A 23 -26.71 -23.14 10.74
CA SER A 23 -26.04 -24.44 10.65
C SER A 23 -24.66 -24.38 9.98
N SER A 24 -24.42 -23.37 9.12
CA SER A 24 -23.15 -23.18 8.42
C SER A 24 -22.06 -22.52 9.27
N ARG A 25 -22.40 -22.10 10.49
CA ARG A 25 -21.51 -21.43 11.44
C ARG A 25 -21.11 -22.33 12.63
N SER A 26 -21.45 -23.62 12.59
CA SER A 26 -20.92 -24.58 13.56
C SER A 26 -19.41 -24.75 13.38
N GLU A 27 -18.70 -25.16 14.43
CA GLU A 27 -17.25 -25.35 14.37
C GLU A 27 -16.87 -26.39 13.30
N GLU A 28 -17.68 -27.43 13.16
CA GLU A 28 -17.56 -28.49 12.15
C GLU A 28 -17.74 -27.93 10.74
N ALA A 29 -18.83 -27.19 10.49
CA ALA A 29 -19.13 -26.65 9.17
C ALA A 29 -18.08 -25.62 8.71
N LEU A 30 -17.57 -24.80 9.64
CA LEU A 30 -16.51 -23.83 9.38
C LEU A 30 -15.19 -24.53 9.05
N LEU A 31 -14.83 -25.56 9.81
CA LEU A 31 -13.62 -26.34 9.56
C LEU A 31 -13.71 -27.11 8.23
N GLU A 32 -14.85 -27.72 7.96
CA GLU A 32 -15.12 -28.43 6.72
C GLU A 32 -14.93 -27.51 5.52
N LEU A 33 -15.60 -26.34 5.53
CA LEU A 33 -15.48 -25.34 4.48
C LEU A 33 -14.03 -24.87 4.32
N LEU A 34 -13.32 -24.61 5.41
CA LEU A 34 -11.92 -24.19 5.39
C LEU A 34 -11.02 -25.25 4.72
N LEU A 35 -11.19 -26.53 5.09
CA LEU A 35 -10.43 -27.64 4.52
C LEU A 35 -10.71 -27.85 3.02
N THR A 36 -11.90 -27.49 2.52
CA THR A 36 -12.17 -27.58 1.07
C THR A 36 -11.24 -26.71 0.23
N TYR A 37 -10.68 -25.63 0.78
CA TYR A 37 -9.74 -24.75 0.08
C TYR A 37 -8.31 -25.31 0.04
N ALA A 38 -7.91 -26.11 1.03
CA ALA A 38 -6.59 -26.73 1.08
C ALA A 38 -6.54 -28.11 0.43
N ILE A 39 -7.64 -28.88 0.46
CA ILE A 39 -7.67 -30.27 0.02
C ILE A 39 -8.58 -30.39 -1.23
N PRO A 40 -8.01 -30.50 -2.45
CA PRO A 40 -8.79 -30.66 -3.67
C PRO A 40 -9.34 -32.08 -3.82
N GLN A 41 -10.57 -32.19 -4.34
CA GLN A 41 -11.19 -33.43 -4.83
C GLN A 41 -11.32 -34.59 -3.83
N LYS A 42 -11.34 -34.31 -2.52
CA LYS A 42 -11.73 -35.25 -1.46
C LYS A 42 -12.94 -34.75 -0.68
N ASP A 43 -13.67 -35.71 -0.12
CA ASP A 43 -14.63 -35.43 0.95
C ASP A 43 -13.85 -35.12 2.23
N VAL A 44 -14.10 -33.93 2.79
CA VAL A 44 -13.39 -33.41 3.97
C VAL A 44 -14.30 -33.38 5.20
N GLN A 45 -15.57 -33.76 5.08
CA GLN A 45 -16.50 -33.80 6.21
C GLN A 45 -16.01 -34.78 7.30
N PRO A 46 -15.64 -36.05 6.99
CA PRO A 46 -15.16 -36.98 8.02
C PRO A 46 -13.80 -36.58 8.60
N LEU A 47 -13.04 -35.75 7.89
CA LEU A 47 -11.78 -35.21 8.38
C LEU A 47 -12.01 -34.07 9.37
N ALA A 48 -12.95 -33.17 9.08
CA ALA A 48 -13.32 -32.07 9.98
C ALA A 48 -13.89 -32.60 11.31
N GLU A 49 -14.79 -33.58 11.25
CA GLU A 49 -15.37 -34.21 12.44
C GLU A 49 -14.28 -34.87 13.32
N ARG A 50 -13.36 -35.61 12.71
CA ARG A 50 -12.26 -36.27 13.42
C ARG A 50 -11.32 -35.26 14.09
N LEU A 51 -10.91 -34.22 13.36
CA LEU A 51 -10.00 -33.20 13.90
C LEU A 51 -10.61 -32.43 15.08
N LEU A 52 -11.92 -32.18 15.05
CA LEU A 52 -12.60 -31.55 16.18
C LEU A 52 -12.76 -32.52 17.35
N SER A 53 -13.01 -33.80 17.10
CA SER A 53 -13.01 -34.82 18.15
C SER A 53 -11.64 -34.94 18.84
N ASP A 54 -10.56 -34.91 18.08
CA ASP A 54 -9.19 -35.08 18.59
C ASP A 54 -8.71 -33.84 19.36
N HIS A 55 -9.04 -32.64 18.87
CA HIS A 55 -8.57 -31.37 19.46
C HIS A 55 -9.60 -30.67 20.35
N GLY A 56 -10.83 -31.20 20.44
CA GLY A 56 -11.92 -30.73 21.30
C GLY A 56 -12.67 -29.50 20.79
N SER A 57 -11.98 -28.51 20.22
CA SER A 57 -12.61 -27.31 19.65
C SER A 57 -11.83 -26.77 18.46
N LEU A 58 -12.49 -25.99 17.61
CA LEU A 58 -11.84 -25.29 16.49
C LEU A 58 -10.77 -24.32 16.99
N SER A 59 -11.00 -23.69 18.14
CA SER A 59 -10.01 -22.80 18.75
C SER A 59 -8.75 -23.54 19.17
N SER A 60 -8.90 -24.70 19.81
CA SER A 60 -7.79 -25.55 20.24
C SER A 60 -7.04 -26.16 19.06
N LEU A 61 -7.75 -26.55 18.00
CA LEU A 61 -7.16 -27.04 16.75
C LEU A 61 -6.27 -25.97 16.08
N LEU A 62 -6.75 -24.73 16.00
CA LEU A 62 -6.01 -23.61 15.42
C LEU A 62 -4.71 -23.30 16.21
N GLU A 63 -4.76 -23.43 17.54
CA GLU A 63 -3.61 -23.19 18.43
C GLU A 63 -2.57 -24.34 18.39
N ALA A 64 -2.97 -25.56 18.02
CA ALA A 64 -2.12 -26.76 18.06
C ALA A 64 -0.81 -26.59 17.24
N PRO A 65 0.37 -27.01 17.73
CA PRO A 65 1.65 -26.86 17.01
C PRO A 65 1.62 -27.43 15.60
N MET A 66 2.41 -26.86 14.68
CA MET A 66 2.42 -27.28 13.26
C MET A 66 2.78 -28.75 13.11
N GLU A 67 3.72 -29.24 13.93
CA GLU A 67 4.14 -30.64 13.94
C GLU A 67 3.00 -31.57 14.34
N SER A 68 2.17 -31.15 15.30
CA SER A 68 1.00 -31.92 15.75
C SER A 68 -0.09 -31.98 14.68
N LEU A 69 -0.32 -30.88 13.96
CA LEU A 69 -1.29 -30.84 12.85
C LEU A 69 -0.88 -31.77 11.70
N CYS A 70 0.42 -31.80 11.37
CA CYS A 70 0.94 -32.67 10.30
C CYS A 70 0.98 -34.16 10.68
N GLN A 71 0.82 -34.51 11.96
CA GLN A 71 0.68 -35.90 12.41
C GLN A 71 -0.74 -36.46 12.19
N SER A 72 -1.75 -35.58 12.03
CA SER A 72 -3.12 -36.00 11.76
C SER A 72 -3.28 -36.54 10.34
N ASP A 73 -3.78 -37.77 10.23
CA ASP A 73 -4.02 -38.42 8.93
C ASP A 73 -5.00 -37.62 8.06
N GLY A 74 -4.54 -37.18 6.89
CA GLY A 74 -5.29 -36.33 5.97
C GLY A 74 -4.88 -34.85 5.97
N ILE A 75 -4.08 -34.40 6.94
CA ILE A 75 -3.49 -33.06 6.96
C ILE A 75 -2.08 -33.11 6.34
N LYS A 76 -1.89 -32.30 5.30
CA LYS A 76 -0.59 -32.03 4.69
C LYS A 76 -0.14 -30.62 5.06
N GLU A 77 1.13 -30.32 4.79
CA GLU A 77 1.74 -29.02 5.04
C GLU A 77 0.86 -27.84 4.58
N ASN A 78 0.31 -27.88 3.36
CA ASN A 78 -0.58 -26.82 2.86
C ASN A 78 -1.86 -26.63 3.70
N SER A 79 -2.47 -27.71 4.19
CA SER A 79 -3.65 -27.63 5.06
C SER A 79 -3.29 -27.11 6.45
N ALA A 80 -2.14 -27.54 6.99
CA ALA A 80 -1.63 -27.05 8.26
C ALA A 80 -1.29 -25.54 8.21
N ILE A 81 -0.65 -25.07 7.12
CA ILE A 81 -0.37 -23.65 6.89
C ILE A 81 -1.67 -22.84 6.85
N LEU A 82 -2.71 -23.34 6.17
CA LEU A 82 -4.00 -22.64 6.11
C LEU A 82 -4.63 -22.50 7.50
N LEU A 83 -4.60 -23.56 8.32
CA LEU A 83 -5.07 -23.51 9.71
C LEU A 83 -4.27 -22.49 10.53
N LYS A 84 -2.94 -22.47 10.38
CA LYS A 84 -2.08 -21.50 11.08
C LYS A 84 -2.25 -20.07 10.63
N LEU A 85 -2.56 -19.85 9.35
CA LEU A 85 -2.91 -18.53 8.85
C LEU A 85 -4.19 -18.02 9.52
N VAL A 86 -5.22 -18.87 9.62
CA VAL A 86 -6.48 -18.51 10.28
C VAL A 86 -6.28 -18.22 11.77
N ASP A 87 -5.45 -19.02 12.47
CA ASP A 87 -5.10 -18.77 13.86
C ASP A 87 -4.40 -17.40 14.04
N TRP A 88 -3.41 -17.12 13.19
CA TRP A 88 -2.67 -15.87 13.25
C TRP A 88 -3.59 -14.66 13.03
N ILE A 89 -4.50 -14.73 12.05
CA ILE A 89 -5.51 -13.69 11.81
C ILE A 89 -6.41 -13.53 13.03
N ARG A 90 -6.91 -14.63 13.61
CA ARG A 90 -7.76 -14.62 14.80
C ARG A 90 -7.09 -13.93 15.99
N GLN A 91 -5.79 -14.16 16.21
CA GLN A 91 -5.03 -13.58 17.32
C GLN A 91 -4.74 -12.08 17.14
N HIS A 92 -4.46 -11.63 15.92
CA HIS A 92 -4.01 -10.25 15.65
C HIS A 92 -5.15 -9.32 15.24
N TYR A 93 -6.26 -9.87 14.75
CA TYR A 93 -7.39 -9.10 14.21
C TYR A 93 -8.75 -9.49 14.81
N GLY A 94 -8.79 -10.49 15.70
CA GLY A 94 -10.00 -10.84 16.44
C GLY A 94 -10.33 -9.82 17.54
N PRO A 95 -11.59 -9.75 18.00
CA PRO A 95 -11.95 -8.93 19.15
C PRO A 95 -11.16 -9.38 20.38
N LYS A 96 -10.42 -8.44 21.00
CA LYS A 96 -9.67 -8.70 22.24
C LYS A 96 -10.66 -9.15 23.32
N ARG A 97 -10.62 -10.44 23.68
CA ARG A 97 -11.33 -10.94 24.88
C ARG A 97 -10.77 -10.15 26.08
N PRO A 98 -11.62 -9.61 26.99
CA PRO A 98 -11.13 -9.02 28.22
C PRO A 98 -10.31 -10.09 28.96
N GLY A 99 -9.04 -9.79 29.19
CA GLY A 99 -8.04 -10.77 29.57
C GLY A 99 -8.35 -11.43 30.93
N LYS A 100 -8.06 -12.74 31.03
CA LYS A 100 -7.70 -13.33 32.30
C LYS A 100 -6.38 -12.68 32.73
N GLU A 101 -6.49 -11.77 33.69
CA GLU A 101 -5.36 -11.16 34.38
C GLU A 101 -4.51 -12.27 35.03
N THR A 102 -3.34 -12.55 34.45
CA THR A 102 -2.25 -13.15 35.23
C THR A 102 -1.68 -12.06 36.12
N LEU A 103 -2.14 -12.05 37.37
CA LEU A 103 -1.60 -11.25 38.47
C LEU A 103 -0.07 -11.41 38.54
N LYS A 104 0.67 -10.30 38.38
CA LYS A 104 2.01 -10.13 38.96
C LYS A 104 1.90 -9.08 40.08
N PRO A 105 2.62 -9.26 41.21
CA PRO A 105 2.33 -8.54 42.45
C PRO A 105 2.76 -7.06 42.35
N PRO A 106 2.15 -6.17 43.16
CA PRO A 106 2.32 -4.74 43.01
C PRO A 106 3.66 -4.28 43.58
N ARG A 107 4.43 -3.52 42.79
CA ARG A 107 5.42 -2.60 43.34
C ARG A 107 4.76 -1.24 43.49
N GLN A 108 4.60 -0.83 44.74
CA GLN A 108 4.13 0.48 45.16
C GLN A 108 4.93 1.59 44.48
N THR A 109 4.23 2.60 43.98
CA THR A 109 4.77 3.96 43.88
C THR A 109 3.73 4.91 44.43
N THR A 110 4.21 5.79 45.28
CA THR A 110 3.51 6.53 46.32
C THR A 110 2.72 7.72 45.79
N LEU A 111 1.65 8.05 46.53
CA LEU A 111 0.96 9.34 46.56
C LEU A 111 1.96 10.49 46.47
N PHE A 112 1.84 11.32 45.43
CA PHE A 112 2.08 12.77 45.34
C PHE A 112 2.42 13.08 43.87
N GLU A 113 1.40 13.41 43.09
CA GLU A 113 1.37 14.65 42.28
C GLU A 113 0.02 14.72 41.57
N THR A 114 -0.95 15.20 42.34
CA THR A 114 -2.09 15.95 41.81
C THR A 114 -1.54 17.21 41.15
N ILE A 115 -1.93 17.47 39.89
CA ILE A 115 -2.41 18.75 39.35
C ILE A 115 -2.88 18.44 37.91
N SER A 116 -4.20 18.42 37.71
CA SER A 116 -4.81 18.66 36.39
C SER A 116 -4.72 20.16 36.08
N PRO A 117 -4.83 20.58 34.82
CA PRO A 117 -6.18 20.93 34.37
C PRO A 117 -6.51 20.53 32.92
N GLU A 118 -7.74 20.01 32.78
CA GLU A 118 -8.72 20.32 31.73
C GLU A 118 -8.17 20.71 30.35
N LEU A 119 -8.11 19.72 29.45
CA LEU A 119 -8.13 19.96 28.01
C LEU A 119 -9.57 20.12 27.54
N GLU A 120 -9.85 21.35 27.11
CA GLU A 120 -11.03 21.78 26.39
C GLU A 120 -11.42 20.81 25.27
N GLN A 121 -12.72 20.53 25.21
CA GLN A 121 -13.35 19.74 24.16
C GLN A 121 -13.25 20.47 22.81
N ALA A 122 -12.45 19.93 21.89
CA ALA A 122 -12.52 20.31 20.49
C ALA A 122 -13.76 19.68 19.82
N PRO A 123 -14.52 20.42 19.00
CA PRO A 123 -15.72 19.91 18.35
C PRO A 123 -15.38 18.85 17.30
N SER A 124 -16.29 17.87 17.22
CA SER A 124 -16.33 16.72 16.32
C SER A 124 -15.81 17.04 14.91
N ALA A 125 -14.63 16.51 14.58
CA ALA A 125 -14.21 16.35 13.20
C ALA A 125 -15.06 15.25 12.57
N VAL A 126 -15.68 15.58 11.43
CA VAL A 126 -16.38 14.67 10.54
C VAL A 126 -15.52 13.42 10.33
N ALA A 127 -16.05 12.26 10.70
CA ALA A 127 -15.36 10.99 10.57
C ALA A 127 -15.13 10.69 9.07
N GLU A 128 -13.87 10.79 8.63
CA GLU A 128 -13.45 10.14 7.39
C GLU A 128 -13.75 8.63 7.50
N PRO A 129 -14.24 7.98 6.43
CA PRO A 129 -14.54 6.56 6.46
C PRO A 129 -13.29 5.77 6.87
N ARG A 130 -13.48 4.87 7.84
CA ARG A 130 -12.45 3.98 8.40
C ARG A 130 -11.60 3.39 7.27
N ARG A 131 -10.33 3.81 7.21
CA ARG A 131 -9.33 3.34 6.26
C ARG A 131 -9.09 1.84 6.48
N GLU A 132 -9.69 1.00 5.65
CA GLU A 132 -9.32 -0.41 5.56
C GLU A 132 -7.86 -0.53 5.14
N LYS A 133 -7.11 -1.39 5.84
CA LYS A 133 -5.70 -1.64 5.55
C LYS A 133 -5.55 -2.14 4.11
N VAL A 134 -4.65 -1.47 3.38
CA VAL A 134 -4.28 -1.72 1.98
C VAL A 134 -4.01 -3.20 1.74
N ILE A 135 -4.81 -3.81 0.84
CA ILE A 135 -4.56 -5.15 0.33
C ILE A 135 -3.40 -5.05 -0.68
N GLN A 136 -2.16 -5.32 -0.25
CA GLN A 136 -1.06 -5.59 -1.19
C GLN A 136 -1.36 -6.90 -1.93
N ARG A 137 -1.75 -6.81 -3.21
CA ARG A 137 -1.92 -7.97 -4.09
C ARG A 137 -0.72 -8.14 -5.02
N TYR A 138 -0.05 -9.26 -4.84
CA TYR A 138 1.02 -9.83 -5.64
C TYR A 138 0.68 -9.81 -7.15
N GLY A 139 1.14 -8.77 -7.85
CA GLY A 139 1.52 -8.93 -9.25
C GLY A 139 2.85 -9.68 -9.31
N THR A 140 3.27 -10.13 -10.49
CA THR A 140 4.68 -10.45 -10.70
C THR A 140 5.52 -9.27 -10.19
N GLU A 141 6.58 -9.51 -9.41
CA GLU A 141 7.43 -8.43 -8.88
C GLU A 141 8.00 -7.50 -9.97
N MET A 142 7.94 -7.92 -11.24
CA MET A 142 8.33 -7.14 -12.41
C MET A 142 7.14 -6.56 -13.16
N PHE A 143 7.36 -5.41 -13.81
CA PHE A 143 6.40 -4.78 -14.70
C PHE A 143 7.01 -4.53 -16.09
N GLY A 144 6.31 -4.90 -17.17
CA GLY A 144 6.81 -4.74 -18.55
C GLY A 144 6.40 -3.43 -19.24
N LYS A 145 5.56 -2.60 -18.60
CA LYS A 145 5.09 -1.30 -19.09
C LYS A 145 4.99 -0.34 -17.92
N ALA A 146 5.57 0.85 -18.01
CA ALA A 146 5.46 1.88 -16.97
C ALA A 146 4.12 2.63 -16.99
N VAL A 147 3.63 2.96 -18.20
CA VAL A 147 2.43 3.78 -18.46
C VAL A 147 2.35 5.13 -17.73
N LEU A 148 3.45 5.56 -17.11
CA LEU A 148 3.48 6.77 -16.27
C LEU A 148 3.36 8.04 -17.12
N LYS A 149 3.96 8.05 -18.31
CA LYS A 149 3.84 9.17 -19.25
C LYS A 149 2.38 9.39 -19.65
N GLU A 150 1.68 8.31 -20.01
CA GLU A 150 0.26 8.33 -20.37
C GLU A 150 -0.60 8.77 -19.17
N ALA A 151 -0.28 8.28 -17.96
CA ALA A 151 -0.96 8.69 -16.73
C ALA A 151 -0.84 10.20 -16.49
N ILE A 152 0.38 10.75 -16.51
CA ILE A 152 0.65 12.19 -16.33
C ILE A 152 -0.14 13.03 -17.34
N GLN A 153 -0.21 12.60 -18.60
CA GLN A 153 -0.90 13.33 -19.67
C GLN A 153 -2.43 13.32 -19.54
N ILE A 154 -3.01 12.25 -18.99
CA ILE A 154 -4.46 12.05 -18.95
C ILE A 154 -5.11 12.41 -17.61
N LEU A 155 -4.35 12.36 -16.51
CA LEU A 155 -4.82 12.67 -15.16
C LEU A 155 -5.52 14.03 -15.02
N PRO A 156 -5.00 15.13 -15.60
CA PRO A 156 -5.65 16.44 -15.52
C PRO A 156 -7.05 16.49 -16.15
N LYS A 157 -7.38 15.50 -17.01
CA LYS A 157 -8.63 15.44 -17.76
C LYS A 157 -9.64 14.46 -17.15
N LEU A 158 -9.29 13.77 -16.06
CA LEU A 158 -10.20 12.80 -15.44
C LEU A 158 -11.50 13.47 -15.01
N PRO A 159 -12.64 12.75 -15.08
CA PRO A 159 -13.89 13.23 -14.52
C PRO A 159 -13.78 13.33 -13.00
N ASP A 160 -14.64 14.17 -12.41
CA ASP A 160 -14.78 14.29 -10.96
C ASP A 160 -15.61 13.12 -10.43
N SER A 161 -14.96 11.97 -10.27
CA SER A 161 -15.58 10.74 -9.80
C SER A 161 -14.58 9.90 -9.01
N GLU A 162 -15.05 9.30 -7.93
CA GLU A 162 -14.28 8.33 -7.13
C GLU A 162 -14.39 6.90 -7.68
N SER A 163 -15.32 6.66 -8.62
CA SER A 163 -15.55 5.34 -9.21
C SER A 163 -14.45 4.95 -10.18
N LEU A 164 -13.69 3.89 -9.86
CA LEU A 164 -12.67 3.37 -10.77
C LEU A 164 -13.27 2.82 -12.06
N ASP A 165 -14.53 2.39 -12.09
CA ASP A 165 -15.19 1.95 -13.33
C ASP A 165 -15.46 3.14 -14.27
N GLU A 166 -15.87 4.28 -13.73
CA GLU A 166 -16.03 5.51 -14.50
C GLU A 166 -14.68 6.03 -15.01
N ILE A 167 -13.66 6.06 -14.14
CA ILE A 167 -12.29 6.43 -14.55
C ILE A 167 -11.77 5.48 -15.65
N ARG A 168 -11.91 4.15 -15.49
CA ARG A 168 -11.48 3.19 -16.52
C ARG A 168 -12.24 3.37 -17.83
N SER A 169 -13.54 3.67 -17.78
CA SER A 169 -14.35 3.93 -18.97
C SER A 169 -13.89 5.19 -19.69
N PHE A 170 -13.63 6.27 -18.94
CA PHE A 170 -13.06 7.50 -19.48
C PHE A 170 -11.69 7.26 -20.14
N LEU A 171 -10.77 6.57 -19.43
CA LEU A 171 -9.44 6.23 -19.96
C LEU A 171 -9.54 5.40 -21.24
N ARG A 172 -10.42 4.39 -21.29
CA ARG A 172 -10.65 3.57 -22.49
C ARG A 172 -11.14 4.37 -23.69
N ALA A 173 -11.87 5.46 -23.46
CA ALA A 173 -12.37 6.33 -24.53
C ALA A 173 -11.34 7.37 -24.99
N LYS A 174 -10.42 7.79 -24.12
CA LYS A 174 -9.52 8.95 -24.36
C LYS A 174 -8.06 8.58 -24.59
N LEU A 175 -7.62 7.37 -24.29
CA LEU A 175 -6.27 6.91 -24.60
C LEU A 175 -6.03 6.85 -26.11
N HIS A 176 -4.83 7.26 -26.54
CA HIS A 176 -4.46 7.44 -27.95
C HIS A 176 -4.32 6.14 -28.78
N PHE A 177 -4.36 4.96 -28.14
CA PHE A 177 -4.18 3.69 -28.85
C PHE A 177 -5.40 3.35 -29.72
N SER A 178 -5.18 2.81 -30.92
CA SER A 178 -6.26 2.41 -31.84
C SER A 178 -6.99 1.14 -31.40
N ALA A 179 -6.28 0.16 -30.83
CA ALA A 179 -6.85 -1.11 -30.40
C ALA A 179 -7.55 -1.02 -29.04
N GLU A 180 -8.82 -1.43 -28.98
CA GLU A 180 -9.63 -1.36 -27.76
C GLU A 180 -9.05 -2.20 -26.62
N GLN A 181 -8.58 -3.42 -26.90
CA GLN A 181 -7.95 -4.27 -25.89
C GLN A 181 -6.71 -3.60 -25.27
N THR A 182 -5.93 -2.86 -26.06
CA THR A 182 -4.78 -2.10 -25.55
C THR A 182 -5.24 -0.95 -24.67
N ARG A 183 -6.26 -0.17 -25.09
CA ARG A 183 -6.85 0.88 -24.23
C ARG A 183 -7.38 0.30 -22.91
N LYS A 184 -8.04 -0.87 -22.94
CA LYS A 184 -8.52 -1.58 -21.73
C LYS A 184 -7.37 -1.96 -20.80
N ARG A 185 -6.28 -2.54 -21.32
CA ARG A 185 -5.10 -2.89 -20.51
C ARG A 185 -4.45 -1.65 -19.89
N TYR A 186 -4.23 -0.60 -20.68
CA TYR A 186 -3.58 0.62 -20.21
C TYR A 186 -4.46 1.37 -19.20
N ALA A 187 -5.78 1.42 -19.40
CA ALA A 187 -6.69 1.98 -18.40
C ALA A 187 -6.53 1.26 -17.05
N ASN A 188 -6.47 -0.07 -17.04
CA ASN A 188 -6.26 -0.85 -15.81
C ASN A 188 -4.89 -0.59 -15.18
N TYR A 189 -3.82 -0.48 -15.99
CA TYR A 189 -2.49 -0.18 -15.48
C TYR A 189 -2.43 1.21 -14.82
N ILE A 190 -3.01 2.22 -15.47
CA ILE A 190 -3.06 3.59 -14.95
C ILE A 190 -3.85 3.61 -13.64
N THR A 191 -5.07 3.05 -13.60
CA THR A 191 -5.88 3.10 -12.38
C THR A 191 -5.24 2.35 -11.22
N ARG A 192 -4.64 1.17 -11.48
CA ARG A 192 -3.96 0.39 -10.42
C ARG A 192 -2.82 1.17 -9.78
N ARG A 193 -2.06 1.93 -10.58
CA ARG A 193 -0.86 2.64 -10.12
C ARG A 193 -1.15 4.00 -9.50
N MET A 194 -2.10 4.72 -10.07
CA MET A 194 -2.44 6.06 -9.59
C MET A 194 -3.38 6.02 -8.38
N PHE A 195 -4.19 4.95 -8.28
CA PHE A 195 -5.23 4.79 -7.26
C PHE A 195 -5.14 3.42 -6.56
N PRO A 196 -4.04 3.15 -5.83
CA PRO A 196 -3.79 1.83 -5.22
C PRO A 196 -4.83 1.44 -4.16
N ASN A 197 -5.55 2.41 -3.59
CA ASN A 197 -6.55 2.19 -2.54
C ASN A 197 -7.92 1.74 -3.08
N GLY A 198 -8.07 1.54 -4.39
CA GLY A 198 -9.30 1.00 -4.99
C GLY A 198 -10.40 2.02 -5.30
N TYR A 199 -10.13 3.32 -5.09
CA TYR A 199 -11.02 4.42 -5.48
C TYR A 199 -10.19 5.59 -6.02
N ALA A 200 -10.78 6.40 -6.90
CA ALA A 200 -10.11 7.54 -7.48
C ALA A 200 -10.11 8.75 -6.53
N ASP A 201 -9.09 8.83 -5.67
CA ASP A 201 -9.01 9.83 -4.60
C ASP A 201 -9.02 11.27 -5.13
N ALA A 202 -9.79 12.12 -4.46
CA ALA A 202 -9.92 13.54 -4.78
C ALA A 202 -8.58 14.30 -4.75
N PRO A 203 -7.65 14.07 -3.79
CA PRO A 203 -6.37 14.76 -3.75
C PRO A 203 -5.58 14.65 -5.06
N LEU A 204 -5.39 13.44 -5.59
CA LEU A 204 -4.66 13.28 -6.86
C LEU A 204 -5.40 13.93 -8.03
N ARG A 205 -6.72 13.77 -8.12
CA ARG A 205 -7.53 14.33 -9.21
C ARG A 205 -7.48 15.86 -9.22
N SER A 206 -7.71 16.50 -8.07
CA SER A 206 -7.69 17.95 -7.92
C SER A 206 -6.29 18.53 -8.16
N PHE A 207 -5.25 17.88 -7.63
CA PHE A 207 -3.87 18.28 -7.87
C PHE A 207 -3.51 18.23 -9.37
N ALA A 208 -3.86 17.14 -10.05
CA ALA A 208 -3.58 16.99 -11.47
C ALA A 208 -4.29 18.03 -12.34
N LYS A 209 -5.54 18.37 -12.01
CA LYS A 209 -6.31 19.39 -12.72
C LYS A 209 -5.74 20.79 -12.52
N ALA A 210 -5.20 21.10 -11.34
CA ALA A 210 -4.66 22.40 -11.00
C ALA A 210 -3.24 22.64 -11.54
N PHE A 211 -2.43 21.58 -11.67
CA PHE A 211 -1.03 21.67 -12.10
C PHE A 211 -0.74 20.84 -13.36
N PRO A 212 -1.46 21.06 -14.48
CA PRO A 212 -1.17 20.35 -15.72
C PRO A 212 0.24 20.69 -16.21
N ASP A 213 0.92 19.70 -16.78
CA ASP A 213 2.25 19.81 -17.39
C ASP A 213 3.41 20.27 -16.48
N ALA A 214 3.14 20.53 -15.19
CA ALA A 214 4.14 20.93 -14.21
C ALA A 214 5.02 19.75 -13.76
N GLN A 215 6.27 20.04 -13.35
CA GLN A 215 7.14 19.04 -12.72
C GLN A 215 6.48 18.45 -11.45
N GLY A 216 5.72 19.26 -10.70
CA GLY A 216 5.02 18.79 -9.51
C GLY A 216 4.04 17.64 -9.79
N LEU A 217 3.31 17.67 -10.92
CA LEU A 217 2.43 16.55 -11.30
C LEU A 217 3.24 15.29 -11.64
N ARG A 218 4.37 15.44 -12.33
CA ARG A 218 5.26 14.31 -12.64
C ARG A 218 5.77 13.66 -11.38
N ASP A 219 6.17 14.46 -10.39
CA ASP A 219 6.64 14.01 -9.09
C ASP A 219 5.55 13.26 -8.32
N VAL A 220 4.34 13.81 -8.25
CA VAL A 220 3.20 13.16 -7.56
C VAL A 220 2.81 11.85 -8.24
N CYS A 221 2.77 11.81 -9.57
CA CYS A 221 2.47 10.58 -10.31
C CYS A 221 3.58 9.55 -10.13
N PHE A 222 4.85 9.97 -10.15
CA PHE A 222 6.00 9.10 -9.92
C PHE A 222 5.98 8.54 -8.49
N TYR A 223 5.68 9.35 -7.49
CA TYR A 223 5.47 8.89 -6.13
C TYR A 223 4.38 7.81 -6.03
N ARG A 224 3.19 8.03 -6.62
CA ARG A 224 2.12 7.01 -6.67
C ARG A 224 2.54 5.74 -7.41
N PHE A 225 3.35 5.89 -8.45
CA PHE A 225 3.95 4.77 -9.16
C PHE A 225 4.88 3.96 -8.24
N LEU A 226 5.76 4.60 -7.48
CA LEU A 226 6.66 3.94 -6.52
C LEU A 226 5.90 3.14 -5.46
N LEU A 227 4.79 3.68 -4.93
CA LEU A 227 3.92 2.96 -3.98
C LEU A 227 3.36 1.65 -4.58
N SER A 228 3.12 1.63 -5.89
CA SER A 228 2.50 0.51 -6.58
C SER A 228 3.51 -0.47 -7.20
N GLU A 229 4.76 -0.04 -7.41
CA GLU A 229 5.82 -0.78 -8.08
C GLU A 229 7.12 -0.76 -7.24
N PRO A 230 7.21 -1.55 -6.16
CA PRO A 230 8.34 -1.53 -5.23
C PRO A 230 9.71 -1.82 -5.87
N LEU A 231 9.72 -2.58 -6.97
CA LEU A 231 10.94 -2.86 -7.73
C LEU A 231 11.63 -1.58 -8.24
N GLU A 232 10.86 -0.54 -8.58
CA GLU A 232 11.41 0.74 -9.02
C GLU A 232 12.20 1.41 -7.88
N VAL A 233 11.67 1.38 -6.65
CA VAL A 233 12.34 1.91 -5.45
C VAL A 233 13.65 1.16 -5.21
N GLU A 234 13.61 -0.16 -5.25
CA GLU A 234 14.82 -0.99 -5.07
C GLU A 234 15.89 -0.69 -6.12
N VAL A 235 15.49 -0.52 -7.39
CA VAL A 235 16.45 -0.18 -8.45
C VAL A 235 17.06 1.20 -8.23
N ILE A 236 16.29 2.15 -7.72
CA ILE A 236 16.80 3.47 -7.35
C ILE A 236 17.81 3.37 -6.20
N GLU A 237 17.49 2.61 -5.16
CA GLU A 237 18.37 2.44 -4.00
C GLU A 237 19.64 1.65 -4.30
N ASP A 238 19.53 0.57 -5.08
CA ASP A 238 20.65 -0.31 -5.40
C ASP A 238 21.58 0.26 -6.47
N LEU A 239 21.03 1.02 -7.43
CA LEU A 239 21.77 1.43 -8.62
C LEU A 239 21.85 2.94 -8.79
N VAL A 240 20.78 3.70 -8.55
CA VAL A 240 20.77 5.15 -8.86
C VAL A 240 21.45 5.93 -7.74
N LEU A 241 21.00 5.79 -6.49
CA LEU A 241 21.57 6.52 -5.34
C LEU A 241 23.09 6.28 -5.17
N PRO A 242 23.61 5.04 -5.27
CA PRO A 242 25.05 4.80 -5.13
C PRO A 242 25.89 5.40 -6.26
N ASN A 243 25.26 5.68 -7.42
CA ASN A 243 25.92 6.25 -8.59
C ASN A 243 25.66 7.76 -8.76
N LEU A 244 25.11 8.44 -7.74
CA LEU A 244 24.89 9.90 -7.78
C LEU A 244 26.19 10.69 -8.00
N GLY A 245 27.32 10.21 -7.48
CA GLY A 245 28.62 10.86 -7.65
C GLY A 245 29.09 10.92 -9.11
N THR A 246 28.80 9.89 -9.92
CA THR A 246 29.09 9.89 -11.37
C THR A 246 27.93 10.46 -12.19
N GLY A 247 26.72 10.45 -11.62
CA GLY A 247 25.48 10.93 -12.21
C GLY A 247 25.05 10.15 -13.47
N ARG A 248 25.54 8.92 -13.65
CA ARG A 248 25.31 8.11 -14.86
C ARG A 248 25.20 6.62 -14.53
N LEU A 249 24.33 5.92 -15.25
CA LEU A 249 24.16 4.47 -15.14
C LEU A 249 23.84 3.87 -16.52
N SER A 250 24.49 2.76 -16.90
CA SER A 250 24.16 2.09 -18.17
C SER A 250 22.84 1.30 -18.07
N ARG A 251 22.08 1.26 -19.16
CA ARG A 251 20.86 0.45 -19.26
C ARG A 251 21.17 -1.06 -19.19
N GLU A 252 22.38 -1.45 -19.55
CA GLU A 252 22.88 -2.80 -19.37
C GLU A 252 23.04 -3.16 -17.89
N ARG A 253 23.54 -2.25 -17.06
CA ARG A 253 23.67 -2.48 -15.61
C ARG A 253 22.32 -2.74 -14.94
N ILE A 254 21.28 -2.00 -15.34
CA ILE A 254 19.89 -2.23 -14.88
C ILE A 254 19.43 -3.65 -15.27
N ARG A 255 19.59 -4.03 -16.55
CA ARG A 255 19.21 -5.38 -17.02
C ARG A 255 19.99 -6.48 -16.31
N LYS A 256 21.28 -6.28 -16.07
CA LYS A 256 22.13 -7.24 -15.34
C LYS A 256 21.63 -7.43 -13.91
N ARG A 257 21.35 -6.35 -13.18
CA ARG A 257 20.78 -6.42 -11.82
C ARG A 257 19.43 -7.14 -11.79
N LEU A 258 18.57 -6.88 -12.76
CA LEU A 258 17.30 -7.58 -12.89
C LEU A 258 17.49 -9.06 -13.17
N ALA A 259 18.43 -9.45 -14.05
CA ALA A 259 18.73 -10.85 -14.34
C ALA A 259 19.34 -11.58 -13.14
N GLU A 260 20.17 -10.89 -12.33
CA GLU A 260 20.68 -11.41 -11.06
C GLU A 260 19.55 -11.65 -10.05
N LYS A 261 18.58 -10.72 -9.95
CA LYS A 261 17.43 -10.85 -9.04
C LYS A 261 16.39 -11.86 -9.55
N PHE A 262 16.19 -11.95 -10.85
CA PHE A 262 15.19 -12.81 -11.50
C PHE A 262 15.81 -13.67 -12.62
N PRO A 263 16.61 -14.71 -12.28
CA PRO A 263 17.37 -15.47 -13.28
C PRO A 263 16.53 -16.15 -14.38
N GLU A 264 15.31 -16.57 -14.04
CA GLU A 264 14.42 -17.29 -14.97
C GLU A 264 13.42 -16.36 -15.71
N ALA A 265 13.49 -15.05 -15.47
CA ALA A 265 12.57 -14.10 -16.06
C ALA A 265 12.80 -13.92 -17.56
N LYS A 266 11.74 -14.15 -18.36
CA LYS A 266 11.76 -13.91 -19.81
C LYS A 266 11.60 -12.43 -20.19
N SER A 267 11.15 -11.59 -19.25
CA SER A 267 10.77 -10.18 -19.48
C SER A 267 11.77 -9.16 -18.95
N ILE A 268 13.03 -9.54 -18.71
CA ILE A 268 14.09 -8.65 -18.19
C ILE A 268 14.27 -7.39 -19.06
N VAL A 269 14.26 -7.56 -20.38
CA VAL A 269 14.46 -6.46 -21.33
C VAL A 269 13.30 -5.47 -21.28
N ASP A 270 12.06 -5.97 -21.27
CA ASP A 270 10.86 -5.14 -21.17
C ASP A 270 10.77 -4.42 -19.82
N CYS A 271 11.12 -5.13 -18.73
CA CYS A 271 11.16 -4.55 -17.39
C CYS A 271 12.22 -3.45 -17.28
N GLY A 272 13.45 -3.72 -17.75
CA GLY A 272 14.53 -2.73 -17.78
C GLY A 272 14.18 -1.51 -18.63
N LYS A 273 13.43 -1.68 -19.72
CA LYS A 273 12.90 -0.57 -20.49
C LYS A 273 11.84 0.21 -19.70
N ALA A 274 10.89 -0.49 -19.08
CA ALA A 274 9.81 0.13 -18.33
C ALA A 274 10.34 0.95 -17.14
N ILE A 275 11.34 0.47 -16.40
CA ILE A 275 12.01 1.22 -15.33
C ILE A 275 12.54 2.55 -15.87
N VAL A 276 13.32 2.52 -16.95
CA VAL A 276 13.88 3.76 -17.51
C VAL A 276 12.78 4.68 -18.05
N ASP A 277 11.71 4.13 -18.63
CA ASP A 277 10.57 4.91 -19.10
C ASP A 277 9.83 5.60 -17.92
N ALA A 278 9.71 4.94 -16.76
CA ALA A 278 9.12 5.51 -15.54
C ALA A 278 10.00 6.64 -14.98
N LEU A 279 11.29 6.37 -14.75
CA LEU A 279 12.25 7.38 -14.31
C LEU A 279 12.27 8.63 -15.22
N THR A 280 12.22 8.41 -16.54
CA THR A 280 12.23 9.50 -17.52
C THR A 280 10.90 10.27 -17.49
N ALA A 281 9.76 9.58 -17.39
CA ALA A 281 8.45 10.22 -17.33
C ALA A 281 8.27 11.08 -16.06
N GLY A 282 8.79 10.60 -14.92
CA GLY A 282 8.83 11.36 -13.66
C GLY A 282 9.81 12.55 -13.69
N GLY A 283 10.63 12.70 -14.74
CA GLY A 283 11.67 13.72 -14.80
C GLY A 283 12.80 13.48 -13.80
N ILE A 284 12.99 12.23 -13.36
CA ILE A 284 14.03 11.81 -12.41
C ILE A 284 15.38 11.68 -13.13
N VAL A 285 15.35 11.21 -14.38
CA VAL A 285 16.53 10.97 -15.19
C VAL A 285 16.35 11.51 -16.61
N LYS A 286 17.47 11.79 -17.28
CA LYS A 286 17.53 11.89 -18.74
C LYS A 286 18.07 10.57 -19.29
N ALA A 287 17.46 10.03 -20.33
CA ALA A 287 17.86 8.76 -20.92
C ALA A 287 18.28 8.92 -22.38
N ASP A 288 19.30 8.17 -22.78
CA ASP A 288 19.61 7.92 -24.19
C ASP A 288 19.45 6.42 -24.51
N ARG A 289 20.00 5.97 -25.65
CA ARG A 289 19.91 4.58 -26.10
C ARG A 289 20.68 3.60 -25.21
N THR A 290 21.73 4.02 -24.52
CA THR A 290 22.66 3.14 -23.81
C THR A 290 22.76 3.41 -22.31
N LYS A 291 22.45 4.62 -21.86
CA LYS A 291 22.57 5.06 -20.45
C LYS A 291 21.46 6.00 -20.02
N ILE A 292 21.37 6.18 -18.71
CA ILE A 292 20.64 7.25 -18.04
C ILE A 292 21.63 8.17 -17.34
N SER A 293 21.26 9.44 -17.20
CA SER A 293 21.99 10.46 -16.44
C SER A 293 21.06 11.17 -15.47
N PHE A 294 21.55 11.45 -14.28
CA PHE A 294 20.76 11.97 -13.16
C PHE A 294 21.66 12.70 -12.16
N ALA A 295 21.03 13.54 -11.33
CA ALA A 295 21.65 14.25 -10.23
C ALA A 295 20.58 14.51 -9.18
N TYR A 296 20.99 14.98 -8.00
CA TYR A 296 20.01 15.57 -7.08
C TYR A 296 19.26 16.72 -7.75
N ARG A 297 17.97 16.81 -7.42
CA ARG A 297 17.03 17.76 -7.97
C ARG A 297 16.62 18.77 -6.91
N GLU A 298 16.21 19.94 -7.37
CA GLU A 298 15.44 20.89 -6.56
C GLU A 298 14.13 20.27 -6.09
N ILE A 299 13.59 20.82 -5.00
CA ILE A 299 12.39 20.33 -4.33
C ILE A 299 11.22 21.28 -4.63
N PRO A 300 10.32 20.95 -5.58
CA PRO A 300 9.15 21.80 -5.81
C PRO A 300 8.22 21.71 -4.60
N VAL A 301 7.86 22.87 -4.03
CA VAL A 301 7.10 22.97 -2.79
C VAL A 301 5.75 22.25 -2.88
N THR A 302 5.05 22.36 -4.02
CA THR A 302 3.72 21.76 -4.21
C THR A 302 3.73 20.23 -4.22
N SER A 303 4.69 19.61 -4.93
CA SER A 303 4.84 18.14 -4.91
C SER A 303 5.42 17.65 -3.58
N PHE A 304 6.33 18.41 -2.97
CA PHE A 304 6.86 18.07 -1.65
C PHE A 304 5.76 18.05 -0.59
N ALA A 305 4.85 19.03 -0.60
CA ALA A 305 3.69 19.03 0.29
C ALA A 305 2.83 17.78 0.07
N PHE A 306 2.50 17.46 -1.19
CA PHE A 306 1.70 16.28 -1.50
C PHE A 306 2.36 14.99 -0.97
N VAL A 307 3.64 14.79 -1.24
CA VAL A 307 4.36 13.57 -0.83
C VAL A 307 4.56 13.53 0.69
N LEU A 308 4.93 14.65 1.33
CA LEU A 308 5.08 14.75 2.78
C LEU A 308 3.78 14.34 3.50
N HIS A 309 2.65 14.91 3.10
CA HIS A 309 1.34 14.60 3.70
C HIS A 309 0.79 13.23 3.27
N SER A 310 1.39 12.57 2.28
CA SER A 310 1.10 11.16 1.96
C SER A 310 1.91 10.20 2.83
N GLU A 311 3.19 10.50 3.07
CA GLU A 311 4.09 9.69 3.91
C GLU A 311 3.84 9.88 5.43
N PHE A 312 3.32 11.04 5.82
CA PHE A 312 2.96 11.39 7.20
C PHE A 312 1.47 11.79 7.27
N PRO A 313 0.54 10.82 7.07
CA PRO A 313 -0.87 11.10 6.80
C PRO A 313 -1.68 11.57 8.02
N GLU A 314 -1.22 11.24 9.23
CA GLU A 314 -1.88 11.65 10.47
C GLU A 314 -1.36 13.03 10.90
N PRO A 315 -2.23 14.00 11.22
CA PRO A 315 -1.79 15.25 11.83
C PRO A 315 -1.00 14.99 13.11
N GLY A 316 0.21 15.53 13.21
CA GLY A 316 1.07 15.23 14.35
C GLY A 316 2.46 15.84 14.25
N MET A 317 3.27 15.57 15.27
CA MET A 317 4.66 16.00 15.36
C MET A 317 5.58 14.85 14.95
N TYR A 318 6.47 15.13 14.00
CA TYR A 318 7.35 14.15 13.40
C TYR A 318 8.80 14.60 13.50
N ASP A 319 9.67 13.63 13.78
CA ASP A 319 11.12 13.82 13.76
C ASP A 319 11.59 14.01 12.32
N ILE A 320 12.42 15.04 12.07
CA ILE A 320 12.99 15.30 10.73
C ILE A 320 13.85 14.12 10.25
N ARG A 321 14.47 13.35 11.14
CA ARG A 321 15.23 12.15 10.76
C ARG A 321 14.36 11.13 10.03
N LYS A 322 13.08 11.00 10.41
CA LYS A 322 12.13 10.11 9.71
C LYS A 322 11.88 10.56 8.28
N LEU A 323 11.96 11.86 8.00
CA LEU A 323 11.86 12.40 6.65
C LEU A 323 13.14 12.11 5.85
N ASP A 324 14.29 12.37 6.44
CA ASP A 324 15.61 12.17 5.79
C ASP A 324 15.85 10.69 5.44
N GLU A 325 15.42 9.78 6.31
CA GLU A 325 15.56 8.33 6.14
C GLU A 325 14.44 7.71 5.29
N ASN A 326 13.38 8.46 4.98
CA ASN A 326 12.23 7.94 4.24
C ASN A 326 12.63 7.51 2.82
N ARG A 327 12.43 6.22 2.52
CA ARG A 327 12.81 5.60 1.25
C ARG A 327 12.12 6.24 0.04
N MET A 328 10.84 6.61 0.17
CA MET A 328 10.09 7.26 -0.92
C MET A 328 10.62 8.66 -1.19
N ILE A 329 10.90 9.44 -0.15
CA ILE A 329 11.51 10.78 -0.27
C ILE A 329 12.88 10.70 -0.94
N ARG A 330 13.72 9.74 -0.53
CA ARG A 330 15.03 9.51 -1.15
C ARG A 330 14.91 9.08 -2.61
N ALA A 331 13.92 8.26 -2.94
CA ALA A 331 13.66 7.81 -4.31
C ALA A 331 13.23 8.95 -5.26
N MET A 332 12.77 10.08 -4.74
CA MET A 332 12.48 11.29 -5.55
C MET A 332 13.74 12.00 -6.09
N LEU A 333 14.94 11.60 -5.63
CA LEU A 333 16.22 12.28 -5.90
C LEU A 333 16.19 13.78 -5.54
N TRP A 334 15.37 14.19 -4.59
CA TRP A 334 15.43 15.53 -4.03
C TRP A 334 16.72 15.71 -3.24
N ASN A 335 17.34 16.90 -3.34
CA ASN A 335 18.57 17.17 -2.62
C ASN A 335 18.32 17.12 -1.10
N PRO A 336 18.94 16.20 -0.34
CA PRO A 336 18.70 16.06 1.10
C PRO A 336 19.08 17.32 1.87
N GLU A 337 20.10 18.07 1.42
CA GLU A 337 20.52 19.33 2.06
C GLU A 337 19.46 20.44 1.95
N ARG A 338 18.49 20.30 1.04
CA ARG A 338 17.39 21.26 0.83
C ARG A 338 16.09 20.85 1.50
N LEU A 339 16.01 19.66 2.13
CA LEU A 339 14.77 19.19 2.77
C LEU A 339 14.31 20.12 3.90
N LEU A 340 15.23 20.55 4.77
CA LEU A 340 14.90 21.48 5.85
C LEU A 340 14.41 22.83 5.31
N HIS A 341 15.03 23.34 4.25
CA HIS A 341 14.58 24.56 3.57
C HIS A 341 13.17 24.37 3.00
N ALA A 342 12.90 23.26 2.33
CA ALA A 342 11.57 22.95 1.80
C ALA A 342 10.51 22.84 2.90
N LEU A 343 10.85 22.30 4.09
CA LEU A 343 9.95 22.33 5.25
C LEU A 343 9.65 23.77 5.70
N TYR A 344 10.65 24.64 5.76
CA TYR A 344 10.43 26.05 6.12
C TYR A 344 9.53 26.75 5.10
N GLU A 345 9.68 26.47 3.80
CA GLU A 345 8.78 26.98 2.76
C GLU A 345 7.34 26.50 2.95
N LEU A 346 7.12 25.21 3.26
CA LEU A 346 5.79 24.69 3.59
C LEU A 346 5.19 25.40 4.80
N ARG A 347 5.98 25.66 5.84
CA ARG A 347 5.53 26.36 7.04
C ARG A 347 5.14 27.80 6.71
N ASN A 348 5.95 28.50 5.92
CA ASN A 348 5.68 29.89 5.52
C ASN A 348 4.40 30.00 4.67
N GLN A 349 4.07 28.96 3.90
CA GLN A 349 2.80 28.84 3.16
C GLN A 349 1.64 28.29 4.01
N GLY A 350 1.86 28.00 5.29
CA GLY A 350 0.83 27.48 6.20
C GLY A 350 0.46 26.01 5.99
N LEU A 351 1.15 25.29 5.10
CA LEU A 351 0.90 23.88 4.74
C LEU A 351 1.40 22.91 5.82
N ILE A 352 2.30 23.35 6.69
CA ILE A 352 2.63 22.71 7.97
C ILE A 352 2.54 23.76 9.09
N SER A 353 2.35 23.34 10.34
CA SER A 353 2.09 24.28 11.44
C SER A 353 3.36 24.86 12.05
N LYS A 354 4.40 24.04 12.25
CA LYS A 354 5.62 24.46 12.97
C LYS A 354 6.82 23.60 12.59
N ILE A 355 8.01 24.19 12.75
CA ILE A 355 9.30 23.49 12.85
C ILE A 355 9.92 23.91 14.19
N SER A 356 10.35 22.96 14.99
CA SER A 356 10.97 23.19 16.31
C SER A 356 12.20 22.34 16.50
N GLU A 357 13.07 22.78 17.40
CA GLU A 357 14.24 22.05 17.87
C GLU A 357 14.14 22.00 19.39
N ILE A 358 14.00 20.80 19.95
CA ILE A 358 13.86 20.54 21.39
C ILE A 358 14.85 19.42 21.72
N ASP A 359 15.70 19.63 22.73
CA ASP A 359 16.70 18.64 23.19
C ASP A 359 17.55 18.04 22.06
N ASN A 360 18.01 18.89 21.13
CA ASN A 360 18.76 18.54 19.91
C ASN A 360 18.01 17.67 18.90
N ILE A 361 16.69 17.46 19.08
CA ILE A 361 15.84 16.79 18.10
C ILE A 361 15.07 17.86 17.33
N ARG A 362 15.25 17.87 16.01
CA ARG A 362 14.47 18.72 15.11
C ARG A 362 13.20 18.01 14.68
N GLN A 363 12.10 18.73 14.74
CA GLN A 363 10.77 18.22 14.47
C GLN A 363 9.99 19.17 13.57
N PHE A 364 9.10 18.60 12.77
CA PHE A 364 8.08 19.34 12.03
C PHE A 364 6.69 18.88 12.47
N THR A 365 5.70 19.75 12.39
CA THR A 365 4.33 19.45 12.81
C THR A 365 3.37 19.64 11.65
N THR A 366 2.61 18.61 11.32
CA THR A 366 1.51 18.67 10.34
C THR A 366 0.19 18.85 11.08
N LYS A 367 -0.75 19.60 10.48
CA LYS A 367 -2.10 19.85 11.04
C LYS A 367 -3.23 19.54 10.04
N HIS A 368 -2.88 19.08 8.85
CA HIS A 368 -3.78 18.88 7.74
C HIS A 368 -3.63 17.44 7.25
N THR A 369 -4.73 16.87 6.75
CA THR A 369 -4.67 15.65 5.95
C THR A 369 -4.19 15.99 4.53
N LEU A 370 -3.82 14.98 3.75
CA LEU A 370 -3.48 15.17 2.33
C LEU A 370 -4.57 15.93 1.56
N ALA A 371 -5.84 15.61 1.81
CA ALA A 371 -6.96 16.29 1.17
C ALA A 371 -7.00 17.79 1.51
N GLY A 372 -6.89 18.14 2.79
CA GLY A 372 -6.87 19.53 3.22
C GLY A 372 -5.67 20.32 2.69
N VAL A 373 -4.49 19.69 2.60
CA VAL A 373 -3.31 20.33 2.01
C VAL A 373 -3.45 20.55 0.52
N VAL A 374 -3.95 19.56 -0.22
CA VAL A 374 -4.18 19.73 -1.66
C VAL A 374 -5.21 20.83 -1.91
N GLU A 375 -6.29 20.89 -1.14
CA GLU A 375 -7.28 21.97 -1.25
C GLU A 375 -6.63 23.36 -1.08
N GLN A 376 -5.80 23.54 -0.05
CA GLN A 376 -5.07 24.80 0.18
C GLN A 376 -4.10 25.17 -0.94
N ILE A 377 -3.37 24.17 -1.48
CA ILE A 377 -2.42 24.39 -2.57
C ILE A 377 -3.16 24.78 -3.85
N VAL A 378 -4.29 24.13 -4.13
CA VAL A 378 -5.12 24.42 -5.32
C VAL A 378 -5.83 25.78 -5.20
N SER A 379 -6.26 26.16 -4.00
CA SER A 379 -6.91 27.46 -3.76
C SER A 379 -5.95 28.65 -3.70
N GLY A 380 -4.63 28.41 -3.79
CA GLY A 380 -3.60 29.45 -3.72
C GLY A 380 -3.47 30.06 -2.31
N GLY A 381 -3.77 29.29 -1.27
CA GLY A 381 -3.66 29.74 0.13
C GLY A 381 -4.78 30.66 0.60
N LYS A 382 -5.84 30.88 -0.20
CA LYS A 382 -7.07 31.50 0.30
C LYS A 382 -7.85 30.46 1.10
N LYS A 383 -7.97 30.68 2.41
CA LYS A 383 -8.96 29.97 3.24
C LYS A 383 -10.36 30.26 2.70
N PRO A 384 -11.28 29.28 2.70
CA PRO A 384 -12.71 29.56 2.53
C PRO A 384 -13.23 30.51 3.62
#